data_AF-A0A382RB79-F1
#
_entry.id   AF-A0A382RB79-F1
#
_cell.length_a   1.000
_cell.length_b   1.000
_cell.length_c   1.000
_cell.angle_alpha   90.00
_cell.angle_beta   90.00
_cell.angle_gamma   90.00
#
_symmetry.space_group_name_H-M   'P 1'
#
loop_
_entity.id
_entity.type
_entity.pdbx_description
1 polymer ?
#
loop_
_entity_poly.entity_id
_entity_poly.type
_entity_poly.pdbx_seq_one_letter_code
_entity_poly.pdbx_strand_id
1 'polypeptide(L)' 'RKARIGRNPRTGEQIQISASQKVKFLPAKALKEVFNK' A
#
# COMPACT_ATOMS: atom_id res chain seq x y z
N ARG A 1 -6.19 -0.79 2.64
CA ARG A 1 -6.12 0.58 2.07
C ARG A 1 -7.53 1.16 2.15
N LYS A 2 -7.72 2.38 2.69
CA LYS A 2 -9.05 3.02 2.77
C LYS A 2 -9.52 3.46 1.38
N ALA A 3 -10.84 3.57 1.21
CA ALA A 3 -11.42 4.14 0.00
C ALA A 3 -10.96 5.58 -0.15
N ARG A 4 -10.62 5.99 -1.38
CA ARG A 4 -10.14 7.34 -1.67
C ARG A 4 -10.41 7.72 -3.11
N ILE A 5 -10.44 9.01 -3.38
CA ILE A 5 -10.44 9.52 -4.75
C ILE A 5 -8.98 9.54 -5.24
N GLY A 6 -8.70 8.84 -6.34
CA GLY A 6 -7.40 8.84 -7.02
C GLY A 6 -7.52 9.42 -8.42
N ARG A 7 -6.39 9.57 -9.12
CA ARG A 7 -6.38 9.90 -10.54
C ARG A 7 -6.05 8.68 -11.39
N ASN A 8 -6.72 8.57 -12.53
CA ASN A 8 -6.37 7.59 -13.54
C ASN A 8 -5.02 7.98 -14.15
N PRO A 9 -3.96 7.15 -14.04
CA PRO A 9 -2.65 7.50 -14.58
C PRO A 9 -2.63 7.64 -16.11
N ARG A 10 -3.64 7.11 -16.82
CA ARG A 10 -3.73 7.19 -18.29
C ARG A 10 -4.45 8.45 -18.79
N THR A 11 -5.44 8.96 -18.06
CA THR A 11 -6.34 10.04 -18.54
C THR A 11 -6.42 11.24 -17.59
N GLY A 12 -5.89 11.14 -16.38
CA GLY A 12 -5.89 12.23 -15.39
C GLY A 12 -7.23 12.47 -14.69
N GLU A 13 -8.29 11.76 -15.08
CA GLU A 13 -9.62 11.86 -14.49
C GLU A 13 -9.64 11.32 -13.05
N GLN A 14 -10.54 11.85 -12.24
CA GLN A 14 -10.72 11.37 -10.87
C GLN A 14 -11.53 10.06 -10.88
N ILE A 15 -11.00 9.04 -10.22
CA ILE A 15 -11.62 7.72 -10.06
C ILE A 15 -11.76 7.39 -8.58
N GLN A 16 -12.91 6.84 -8.21
CA GLN A 16 -13.15 6.37 -6.85
C GLN A 16 -12.49 5.01 -6.67
N ILE A 17 -11.46 4.96 -5.81
CA ILE A 17 -10.75 3.72 -5.47
C ILE A 17 -11.45 3.14 -4.24
N SER A 18 -12.06 1.97 -4.41
CA SER A 18 -12.71 1.25 -3.31
C SER A 18 -11.72 0.84 -2.22
N ALA A 19 -12.24 0.58 -1.02
CA ALA A 19 -11.42 0.05 0.05
C ALA A 19 -11.00 -1.37 -0.32
N SER A 20 -9.69 -1.62 -0.35
CA SER A 20 -9.14 -2.94 -0.64
C SER A 20 -8.22 -3.37 0.50
N GLN A 21 -8.37 -4.62 0.93
CA GLN A 21 -7.45 -5.22 1.89
C GLN A 21 -6.12 -5.48 1.19
N LYS A 22 -5.02 -5.11 1.85
CA LYS A 22 -3.67 -5.40 1.36
C LYS A 22 -3.01 -6.26 2.41
N VAL A 23 -2.43 -7.36 1.98
CA VAL A 23 -1.59 -8.18 2.84
C VAL A 23 -0.34 -7.37 3.16
N LYS A 24 -0.07 -7.17 4.45
CA LYS A 24 1.16 -6.54 4.92
C LYS A 24 2.07 -7.65 5.45
N PHE A 25 3.28 -7.73 4.92
CA PHE A 25 4.30 -8.59 5.50
C PHE A 25 4.89 -7.91 6.73
N LEU A 26 4.84 -8.58 7.87
CA LEU A 26 5.51 -8.14 9.08
C LEU A 26 6.79 -8.96 9.23
N PRO A 27 7.99 -8.37 9.00
CA PRO A 27 9.23 -9.10 9.16
C PRO A 27 9.42 -9.52 10.62
N ALA A 28 9.80 -10.78 10.82
CA ALA A 28 10.13 -11.31 12.14
C ALA A 28 11.34 -10.58 12.75
N LYS A 29 11.46 -10.64 14.08
CA LYS A 29 12.52 -9.96 14.84
C LYS A 29 13.93 -10.27 14.29
N ALA A 30 14.19 -11.52 13.95
CA ALA A 30 15.45 -11.97 13.35
C ALA A 30 15.80 -11.22 12.04
N LEU A 31 14.83 -10.93 11.16
CA LEU A 31 15.08 -10.20 9.91
C LEU A 31 15.33 -8.71 10.15
N LYS A 32 14.70 -8.11 11.16
CA LYS A 32 14.92 -6.70 11.52
C LYS A 32 16.32 -6.47 12.08
N GLU A 33 16.81 -7.39 12.91
CA GLU A 33 18.13 -7.29 13.54
C GLU A 33 19.28 -7.41 12.53
N VAL A 34 19.09 -8.20 11.45
CA VAL A 34 20.08 -8.34 10.38
C VAL A 34 20.17 -7.10 9.49
N PHE A 35 19.05 -6.42 9.24
CA PHE A 35 18.98 -5.30 8.29
C PHE A 35 19.19 -3.90 8.93
N ASN A 36 19.07 -3.75 10.26
CA ASN A 36 19.22 -2.47 10.96
C ASN A 36 20.62 -2.28 11.60
N LYS A 37 21.67 -2.87 11.02
CA LYS A 37 23.05 -2.60 11.44
C LYS A 37 23.55 -1.28 10.86
#